data_AF-A0AAV2TBI6-F1
#
_entry.id   AF-A0AAV2TBI6-F1
#
_cell.length_a   1.000
_cell.length_b   1.000
_cell.length_c   1.000
_cell.angle_alpha   90.00
_cell.angle_beta   90.00
_cell.angle_gamma   90.00
#
_symmetry.space_group_name_H-M   'P 1'
#
loop_
_entity.id
_entity.type
_entity.pdbx_description
1 polymer ?
#
loop_
_entity_poly.entity_id
_entity_poly.type
_entity_poly.pdbx_seq_one_letter_code
_entity_poly.pdbx_strand_id
1 'polypeptide(L)'
;MRPRLGMLRVSRDFRFVHPLSVILFVTLLVYGLIWIVHLDIHTKNYLAARVRNDEELRVARAYTKISEWRQKARNGVFSYMSDDDETTKLEYEELDPAPGLTFAILAPNRRTHEIDAYEPSYLTESLVNLIDSIYHDLSVYGKRFSFVNITLCPTTDDLAHFSELVEVSNLLPKTAIKTRPRAFDNFSLSCRTILDAASCLSQSSSGILSEYNYVILLEDDLMANEYLLNRLWGIVLQLRHHRHPNLTVPNLRGASENNNAVHLYTPHSSLNYSIRDSSSFAELILISIALMIILFILYLKQWCRSFDFSYNALFVLCTFIICVFIVGLIGRANLLYGWHKLLRDQALLPNNPSSDQPVAALLLSSKIAHGLGSFIQTFNCLQFSPLGKPLPKSRIIYDFLFMHQCPVWFAFPNLFEHRGLYSVYKHGIWDPSVLE
;
A
#
# COMPACT_ATOMS: atom_id res chain seq x y z
N MET A 1 -25.56 52.86 -25.26
CA MET A 1 -24.92 52.03 -24.21
C MET A 1 -23.91 51.09 -24.86
N ARG A 2 -22.59 51.35 -24.69
CA ARG A 2 -21.51 50.43 -25.08
C ARG A 2 -20.67 50.14 -23.84
N PRO A 3 -20.76 48.95 -23.22
CA PRO A 3 -19.86 48.56 -22.16
C PRO A 3 -18.60 47.93 -22.79
N ARG A 4 -17.62 48.73 -23.21
CA ARG A 4 -16.33 48.20 -23.70
C ARG A 4 -15.08 48.94 -23.22
N LEU A 5 -15.19 49.95 -22.34
CA LEU A 5 -14.03 50.73 -21.88
C LEU A 5 -13.47 50.40 -20.49
N GLY A 6 -14.14 49.56 -19.69
CA GLY A 6 -13.67 49.21 -18.34
C GLY A 6 -12.46 48.28 -18.33
N MET A 7 -12.49 47.19 -19.12
CA MET A 7 -11.42 46.19 -19.15
C MET A 7 -10.08 46.73 -19.69
N LEU A 8 -10.13 47.63 -20.69
CA LEU A 8 -8.92 48.20 -21.30
C LEU A 8 -8.15 49.11 -20.34
N ARG A 9 -8.85 49.85 -19.44
CA ARG A 9 -8.20 50.69 -18.42
C ARG A 9 -7.51 49.86 -17.34
N VAL A 10 -8.18 48.85 -16.81
CA VAL A 10 -7.63 47.96 -15.77
C VAL A 10 -6.34 47.25 -16.25
N SER A 11 -6.27 46.84 -17.53
CA SER A 11 -5.06 46.21 -18.07
C SER A 11 -3.86 47.18 -18.22
N ARG A 12 -4.12 48.48 -18.34
CA ARG A 12 -3.10 49.50 -18.57
C ARG A 12 -2.42 49.92 -17.25
N ASP A 13 -3.19 49.92 -16.17
CA ASP A 13 -2.72 50.25 -14.82
C ASP A 13 -2.05 49.04 -14.15
N PHE A 14 -2.53 47.82 -14.42
CA PHE A 14 -1.98 46.56 -13.88
C PHE A 14 -1.32 45.71 -14.98
N ARG A 15 -0.13 46.12 -15.43
CA ARG A 15 0.62 45.44 -16.50
C ARG A 15 0.95 43.97 -16.21
N PHE A 16 0.95 43.55 -14.94
CA PHE A 16 1.15 42.16 -14.54
C PHE A 16 -0.04 41.25 -14.83
N VAL A 17 -1.25 41.79 -15.03
CA VAL A 17 -2.47 40.97 -15.22
C VAL A 17 -2.38 40.18 -16.53
N HIS A 18 -1.84 40.78 -17.59
CA HIS A 18 -1.67 40.13 -18.87
C HIS A 18 -0.75 38.89 -18.80
N PRO A 19 0.51 38.97 -18.34
CA PRO A 19 1.37 37.79 -18.24
C PRO A 19 0.81 36.72 -17.29
N LEU A 20 0.19 37.11 -16.16
CA LEU A 20 -0.47 36.16 -15.26
C LEU A 20 -1.64 35.43 -15.94
N SER A 21 -2.46 36.13 -16.74
CA SER A 21 -3.54 35.51 -17.49
C SER A 21 -3.05 34.55 -18.58
N VAL A 22 -1.91 34.85 -19.21
CA VAL A 22 -1.25 33.96 -20.17
C VAL A 22 -0.74 32.70 -19.48
N ILE A 23 -0.09 32.83 -18.32
CA ILE A 23 0.38 31.69 -17.52
C ILE A 23 -0.81 30.80 -17.14
N LEU A 24 -1.91 31.39 -16.65
CA LEU A 24 -3.12 30.65 -16.28
C LEU A 24 -3.72 29.93 -17.49
N PHE A 25 -3.83 30.60 -18.63
CA PHE A 25 -4.38 30.02 -19.86
C PHE A 25 -3.53 28.87 -20.38
N VAL A 26 -2.20 29.03 -20.44
CA VAL A 26 -1.26 27.97 -20.82
C VAL A 26 -1.35 26.80 -19.84
N THR A 27 -1.44 27.07 -18.54
CA THR A 27 -1.60 26.03 -17.51
C THR A 27 -2.89 25.23 -17.73
N LEU A 28 -4.01 25.91 -17.97
CA LEU A 28 -5.30 25.26 -18.25
C LEU A 28 -5.28 24.47 -19.56
N LEU A 29 -4.59 24.98 -20.59
CA LEU A 29 -4.46 24.30 -21.87
C LEU A 29 -3.59 23.05 -21.74
N VAL A 30 -2.43 23.14 -21.07
CA VAL A 30 -1.56 22.00 -20.78
C VAL A 30 -2.30 20.98 -19.92
N TYR A 31 -3.00 21.42 -18.87
CA TYR A 31 -3.82 20.53 -18.04
C TYR A 31 -4.93 19.86 -18.85
N GLY A 32 -5.63 20.60 -19.71
CA GLY A 32 -6.64 20.06 -20.62
C GLY A 32 -6.06 19.05 -21.61
N LEU A 33 -4.86 19.30 -22.16
CA LEU A 33 -4.15 18.35 -23.01
C LEU A 33 -3.72 17.10 -22.25
N ILE A 34 -3.17 17.24 -21.05
CA ILE A 34 -2.84 16.11 -20.18
C ILE A 34 -4.10 15.29 -19.89
N TRP A 35 -5.21 15.95 -19.57
CA TRP A 35 -6.49 15.31 -19.29
C TRP A 35 -7.03 14.57 -20.52
N ILE A 36 -6.95 15.16 -21.72
CA ILE A 36 -7.34 14.53 -22.98
C ILE A 36 -6.44 13.33 -23.31
N VAL A 37 -5.13 13.44 -23.11
CA VAL A 37 -4.18 12.34 -23.29
C VAL A 37 -4.42 11.22 -22.28
N HIS A 38 -4.77 11.57 -21.04
CA HIS A 38 -5.16 10.61 -20.00
C HIS A 38 -6.54 9.98 -20.26
N LEU A 39 -7.41 10.65 -21.00
CA LEU A 39 -8.78 10.21 -21.18
C LEU A 39 -8.92 9.05 -22.17
N ASP A 40 -8.07 8.91 -23.19
CA ASP A 40 -8.46 8.01 -24.29
C ASP A 40 -7.37 7.55 -25.28
N ILE A 41 -6.13 7.24 -24.87
CA ILE A 41 -5.10 6.73 -25.82
C ILE A 41 -4.53 5.35 -25.46
N HIS A 42 -4.76 4.85 -24.26
CA HIS A 42 -4.55 3.44 -23.99
C HIS A 42 -5.91 2.74 -23.94
N THR A 43 -6.33 2.15 -25.06
CA THR A 43 -7.45 1.19 -25.07
C THR A 43 -7.27 0.24 -23.90
N LYS A 44 -8.29 0.04 -23.06
CA LYS A 44 -8.23 -0.87 -21.90
C LYS A 44 -7.62 -2.24 -22.26
N ASN A 45 -7.84 -2.68 -23.49
CA ASN A 45 -7.27 -3.90 -24.06
C ASN A 45 -5.73 -3.84 -24.23
N TYR A 46 -5.15 -2.70 -24.59
CA TYR A 46 -3.70 -2.50 -24.67
C TYR A 46 -3.06 -2.52 -23.28
N LEU A 47 -3.67 -1.87 -22.28
CA LEU A 47 -3.18 -1.93 -20.89
C LEU A 47 -3.29 -3.33 -20.33
N ALA A 48 -4.43 -4.00 -20.52
CA ALA A 48 -4.62 -5.39 -20.13
C ALA A 48 -3.58 -6.31 -20.82
N ALA A 49 -3.34 -6.13 -22.12
CA ALA A 49 -2.32 -6.89 -22.85
C ALA A 49 -0.89 -6.63 -22.34
N ARG A 50 -0.56 -5.39 -22.01
CA ARG A 50 0.75 -5.03 -21.44
C ARG A 50 0.95 -5.67 -20.07
N VAL A 51 -0.03 -5.52 -19.17
CA VAL A 51 0.02 -6.10 -17.82
C VAL A 51 0.14 -7.61 -17.91
N ARG A 52 -0.61 -8.25 -18.83
CA ARG A 52 -0.53 -9.69 -19.10
C ARG A 52 0.85 -10.12 -19.58
N ASN A 53 1.44 -9.43 -20.56
CA ASN A 53 2.79 -9.78 -21.03
C ASN A 53 3.84 -9.67 -19.91
N ASP A 54 3.73 -8.64 -19.07
CA ASP A 54 4.60 -8.46 -17.92
C ASP A 54 4.38 -9.56 -16.87
N GLU A 55 3.14 -10.02 -16.69
CA GLU A 55 2.77 -11.14 -15.82
C GLU A 55 3.32 -12.47 -16.34
N GLU A 56 3.08 -12.83 -17.61
CA GLU A 56 3.62 -14.05 -18.22
C GLU A 56 5.15 -14.14 -18.08
N LEU A 57 5.85 -13.01 -18.21
CA LEU A 57 7.29 -12.93 -17.97
C LEU A 57 7.67 -13.15 -16.50
N ARG A 58 6.90 -12.62 -15.55
CA ARG A 58 7.13 -12.83 -14.11
C ARG A 58 6.87 -14.27 -13.70
N VAL A 59 5.78 -14.88 -14.17
CA VAL A 59 5.49 -16.30 -13.99
C VAL A 59 6.64 -17.16 -14.52
N ALA A 60 7.11 -16.89 -15.75
CA ALA A 60 8.23 -17.63 -16.33
C ALA A 60 9.51 -17.52 -15.50
N ARG A 61 9.81 -16.34 -14.95
CA ARG A 61 10.93 -16.13 -14.01
C ARG A 61 10.72 -16.90 -12.71
N ALA A 62 9.50 -16.91 -12.17
CA ALA A 62 9.16 -17.64 -10.96
C ALA A 62 9.40 -19.15 -11.13
N TYR A 63 8.92 -19.73 -12.24
CA TYR A 63 9.20 -21.15 -12.54
C TYR A 63 10.68 -21.46 -12.75
N THR A 64 11.42 -20.54 -13.36
CA THR A 64 12.88 -20.68 -13.51
C THR A 64 13.55 -20.78 -12.14
N LYS A 65 13.19 -19.88 -11.20
CA LYS A 65 13.70 -19.93 -9.82
C LYS A 65 13.31 -21.20 -9.08
N ILE A 66 12.05 -21.64 -9.21
CA ILE A 66 11.58 -22.90 -8.62
C ILE A 66 12.43 -24.07 -9.13
N SER A 67 12.70 -24.12 -10.44
CA SER A 67 13.55 -25.15 -11.04
C SER A 67 14.97 -25.10 -10.50
N GLU A 68 15.58 -23.91 -10.38
CA GLU A 68 16.91 -23.72 -9.80
C GLU A 68 16.97 -24.20 -8.34
N TRP A 69 15.96 -23.89 -7.52
CA TRP A 69 15.89 -24.36 -6.14
C TRP A 69 15.75 -25.88 -6.04
N ARG A 70 14.96 -26.50 -6.92
CA ARG A 70 14.84 -27.97 -6.99
C ARG A 70 16.16 -28.64 -7.38
N GLN A 71 16.99 -27.99 -8.20
CA GLN A 71 18.31 -28.51 -8.56
C GLN A 71 19.33 -28.35 -7.43
N LYS A 72 19.29 -27.23 -6.69
CA LYS A 72 20.25 -26.92 -5.61
C LYS A 72 19.92 -27.64 -4.30
N ALA A 73 18.64 -27.75 -3.92
CA ALA A 73 18.20 -28.36 -2.67
C ALA A 73 17.65 -29.76 -2.94
N ARG A 74 18.15 -30.79 -2.22
CA ARG A 74 17.70 -32.19 -2.36
C ARG A 74 16.18 -32.40 -2.26
N ASN A 75 15.46 -31.48 -1.61
CA ASN A 75 14.00 -31.57 -1.42
C ASN A 75 13.20 -30.35 -1.92
N GLY A 76 13.83 -29.25 -2.33
CA GLY A 76 13.13 -28.05 -2.85
C GLY A 76 12.13 -27.35 -1.90
N VAL A 77 12.11 -27.72 -0.61
CA VAL A 77 11.22 -27.16 0.42
C VAL A 77 11.90 -25.98 1.11
N PHE A 78 11.21 -24.85 1.20
CA PHE A 78 11.62 -23.66 1.93
C PHE A 78 11.88 -23.97 3.41
N SER A 79 13.02 -23.47 3.90
CA SER A 79 13.40 -23.49 5.30
C SER A 79 14.10 -22.18 5.63
N TYR A 80 13.70 -21.53 6.72
CA TYR A 80 14.37 -20.33 7.23
C TYR A 80 15.59 -20.75 8.05
N MET A 81 16.70 -20.99 7.35
CA MET A 81 18.00 -21.35 7.92
C MET A 81 19.06 -20.46 7.30
N SER A 82 19.97 -19.95 8.13
CA SER A 82 21.14 -19.23 7.66
C SER A 82 22.24 -20.24 7.37
N ASP A 83 23.00 -20.02 6.30
CA ASP A 83 24.28 -20.70 6.12
C ASP A 83 25.28 -20.19 7.16
N ASP A 84 26.15 -21.08 7.65
CA ASP A 84 27.10 -20.87 8.75
C ASP A 84 28.25 -19.89 8.42
N ASP A 85 28.23 -19.27 7.24
CA ASP A 85 29.28 -18.34 6.82
C ASP A 85 29.04 -16.95 7.43
N GLU A 86 29.39 -16.80 8.71
CA GLU A 86 29.17 -15.57 9.50
C GLU A 86 30.10 -14.41 9.14
N THR A 87 31.16 -14.66 8.37
CA THR A 87 32.28 -13.71 8.18
C THR A 87 31.98 -12.49 7.32
N THR A 88 30.81 -12.42 6.65
CA THR A 88 30.45 -11.36 5.70
C THR A 88 29.11 -10.67 5.97
N LYS A 89 28.44 -10.99 7.09
CA LYS A 89 27.10 -10.47 7.40
C LYS A 89 27.16 -9.06 7.98
N LEU A 90 26.17 -8.23 7.64
CA LEU A 90 26.03 -6.89 8.19
C LEU A 90 25.50 -6.96 9.63
N GLU A 91 26.06 -6.11 10.50
CA GLU A 91 25.58 -5.95 11.87
C GLU A 91 24.17 -5.35 11.90
N TYR A 92 23.37 -5.77 12.87
CA TYR A 92 22.04 -5.23 13.16
C TYR A 92 21.83 -5.15 14.68
N GLU A 93 20.92 -4.28 15.12
CA GLU A 93 20.53 -4.21 16.53
C GLU A 93 19.74 -5.46 16.91
N GLU A 94 20.27 -6.27 17.83
CA GLU A 94 19.64 -7.49 18.30
C GLU A 94 18.47 -7.20 19.25
N LEU A 95 17.39 -7.99 19.11
CA LEU A 95 16.22 -7.95 19.98
C LEU A 95 16.15 -9.22 20.81
N ASP A 96 15.97 -9.08 22.12
CA ASP A 96 15.74 -10.21 23.04
C ASP A 96 14.32 -10.13 23.67
N PRO A 97 13.43 -11.12 23.46
CA PRO A 97 13.57 -12.23 22.51
C PRO A 97 13.47 -11.78 21.05
N ALA A 98 14.15 -12.52 20.18
CA ALA A 98 14.11 -12.32 18.73
C ALA A 98 12.69 -12.55 18.19
N PRO A 99 12.13 -11.61 17.43
CA PRO A 99 10.75 -11.69 16.96
C PRO A 99 10.57 -12.80 15.92
N GLY A 100 9.41 -13.44 15.93
CA GLY A 100 8.99 -14.37 14.89
C GLY A 100 8.07 -13.71 13.87
N LEU A 101 8.15 -14.10 12.60
CA LEU A 101 7.26 -13.63 11.54
C LEU A 101 6.51 -14.79 10.87
N THR A 102 5.22 -14.58 10.63
CA THR A 102 4.40 -15.48 9.81
C THR A 102 3.68 -14.69 8.72
N PHE A 103 3.94 -15.01 7.46
CA PHE A 103 3.18 -14.52 6.31
C PHE A 103 1.99 -15.46 6.07
N ALA A 104 0.78 -14.96 6.23
CA ALA A 104 -0.47 -15.69 6.05
C ALA A 104 -1.12 -15.26 4.72
N ILE A 105 -0.97 -16.06 3.68
CA ILE A 105 -1.39 -15.74 2.31
C ILE A 105 -2.76 -16.35 2.04
N LEU A 106 -3.76 -15.51 1.76
CA LEU A 106 -5.04 -15.93 1.22
C LEU A 106 -4.87 -16.29 -0.26
N ALA A 107 -5.15 -17.55 -0.60
CA ALA A 107 -4.95 -18.11 -1.93
C ALA A 107 -6.31 -18.43 -2.58
N PRO A 108 -6.92 -17.49 -3.33
CA PRO A 108 -8.17 -17.73 -4.01
C PRO A 108 -8.04 -18.57 -5.27
N ASN A 109 -8.94 -19.55 -5.43
CA ASN A 109 -9.07 -20.29 -6.68
C ASN A 109 -9.81 -19.45 -7.73
N ARG A 110 -9.06 -18.86 -8.66
CA ARG A 110 -9.52 -17.93 -9.69
C ARG A 110 -10.18 -18.59 -10.89
N ARG A 111 -10.11 -19.92 -11.02
CA ARG A 111 -10.79 -20.69 -12.09
C ARG A 111 -12.30 -20.46 -12.15
N THR A 112 -12.90 -20.02 -11.06
CA THR A 112 -14.34 -19.70 -10.98
C THR A 112 -14.72 -18.34 -11.59
N HIS A 113 -13.74 -17.50 -11.96
CA HIS A 113 -13.92 -16.16 -12.49
C HIS A 113 -13.09 -15.94 -13.76
N GLU A 114 -13.22 -16.83 -14.74
CA GLU A 114 -12.65 -16.65 -16.09
C GLU A 114 -13.41 -15.51 -16.80
N ILE A 115 -12.74 -14.37 -17.00
CA ILE A 115 -13.22 -13.29 -17.89
C ILE A 115 -12.77 -13.57 -19.33
N ASP A 116 -11.63 -14.26 -19.49
CA ASP A 116 -11.04 -14.74 -20.74
C ASP A 116 -10.27 -16.05 -20.53
N ALA A 117 -9.64 -16.58 -21.58
CA ALA A 117 -8.85 -17.82 -21.53
C ALA A 117 -7.49 -17.66 -20.79
N TYR A 118 -7.27 -16.52 -20.12
CA TYR A 118 -6.05 -16.24 -19.37
C TYR A 118 -6.25 -16.64 -17.90
N GLU A 119 -5.36 -17.49 -17.39
CA GLU A 119 -5.36 -17.89 -15.98
C GLU A 119 -4.17 -17.22 -15.27
N PRO A 120 -4.39 -16.16 -14.46
CA PRO A 120 -3.32 -15.49 -13.74
C PRO A 120 -2.72 -16.41 -12.66
N SER A 121 -1.39 -16.41 -12.55
CA SER A 121 -0.65 -17.22 -11.56
C SER A 121 -0.01 -16.33 -10.47
N TYR A 122 -0.85 -15.55 -9.78
CA TYR A 122 -0.41 -14.58 -8.78
C TYR A 122 0.20 -15.21 -7.52
N LEU A 123 -0.34 -16.33 -7.03
CA LEU A 123 0.20 -17.03 -5.86
C LEU A 123 1.62 -17.54 -6.13
N THR A 124 1.88 -18.05 -7.33
CA THR A 124 3.21 -18.53 -7.75
C THR A 124 4.19 -17.37 -7.78
N GLU A 125 3.82 -16.26 -8.40
CA GLU A 125 4.65 -15.06 -8.44
C GLU A 125 4.95 -14.52 -7.03
N SER A 126 3.91 -14.33 -6.21
CA SER A 126 4.02 -13.67 -4.90
C SER A 126 4.79 -14.53 -3.93
N LEU A 127 4.57 -15.83 -3.93
CA LEU A 127 5.28 -16.76 -3.06
C LEU A 127 6.76 -16.83 -3.42
N VAL A 128 7.10 -16.96 -4.71
CA VAL A 128 8.51 -17.05 -5.13
C VAL A 128 9.23 -15.74 -4.82
N ASN A 129 8.60 -14.59 -5.10
CA ASN A 129 9.16 -13.28 -4.79
C ASN A 129 9.35 -13.06 -3.27
N LEU A 130 8.40 -13.52 -2.44
CA LEU A 130 8.51 -13.47 -0.99
C LEU A 130 9.67 -14.33 -0.47
N ILE A 131 9.77 -15.59 -0.93
CA ILE A 131 10.85 -16.50 -0.56
C ILE A 131 12.21 -15.92 -0.94
N ASP A 132 12.33 -15.35 -2.15
CA ASP A 132 13.55 -14.71 -2.63
C ASP A 132 13.95 -13.51 -1.76
N SER A 133 12.98 -12.69 -1.34
CA SER A 133 13.20 -11.57 -0.42
C SER A 133 13.67 -12.04 0.96
N ILE A 134 13.15 -13.18 1.44
CA ILE A 134 13.60 -13.79 2.71
C ILE A 134 15.03 -14.32 2.58
N TYR A 135 15.37 -14.99 1.47
CA TYR A 135 16.73 -15.48 1.24
C TYR A 135 17.74 -14.35 1.06
N HIS A 136 17.35 -13.28 0.38
CA HIS A 136 18.16 -12.07 0.30
C HIS A 136 18.47 -11.53 1.71
N ASP A 137 17.45 -11.42 2.56
CA ASP A 137 17.64 -10.97 3.95
C ASP A 137 18.60 -11.86 4.75
N LEU A 138 18.41 -13.18 4.66
CA LEU A 138 19.27 -14.18 5.29
C LEU A 138 20.72 -14.07 4.82
N SER A 139 20.94 -13.80 3.53
CA SER A 139 22.28 -13.67 2.98
C SER A 139 23.00 -12.41 3.46
N VAL A 140 22.25 -11.34 3.76
CA VAL A 140 22.82 -10.03 4.14
C VAL A 140 23.01 -9.94 5.66
N TYR A 141 22.01 -10.33 6.45
CA TYR A 141 21.99 -10.13 7.90
C TYR A 141 22.05 -11.44 8.69
N GLY A 142 21.93 -12.60 8.04
CA GLY A 142 21.77 -13.87 8.75
C GLY A 142 20.41 -13.99 9.44
N LYS A 143 20.37 -14.82 10.49
CA LYS A 143 19.15 -15.20 11.19
C LYS A 143 18.79 -14.22 12.32
N ARG A 144 18.21 -13.08 11.98
CA ARG A 144 17.75 -12.09 12.98
C ARG A 144 16.34 -12.32 13.52
N PHE A 145 15.48 -12.96 12.75
CA PHE A 145 14.17 -13.41 13.24
C PHE A 145 14.31 -14.79 13.89
N SER A 146 13.53 -15.07 14.94
CA SER A 146 13.55 -16.42 15.55
C SER A 146 13.05 -17.49 14.57
N PHE A 147 12.05 -17.13 13.76
CA PHE A 147 11.57 -17.87 12.60
C PHE A 147 10.91 -16.93 11.58
N VAL A 148 10.91 -17.36 10.32
CA VAL A 148 10.06 -16.78 9.27
C VAL A 148 9.27 -17.91 8.62
N ASN A 149 7.96 -17.91 8.84
CA ASN A 149 7.05 -18.92 8.32
C ASN A 149 6.16 -18.33 7.22
N ILE A 150 5.80 -19.17 6.26
CA ILE A 150 4.79 -18.85 5.25
C ILE A 150 3.66 -19.86 5.43
N THR A 151 2.43 -19.36 5.51
CA THR A 151 1.21 -20.15 5.64
C THR A 151 0.32 -19.84 4.45
N LEU A 152 -0.08 -20.86 3.70
CA LEU A 152 -1.03 -20.73 2.61
C LEU A 152 -2.42 -21.12 3.09
N CYS A 153 -3.39 -20.27 2.82
CA CYS A 153 -4.79 -20.45 3.18
C CYS A 153 -5.64 -20.47 1.91
N PRO A 154 -5.84 -21.66 1.30
CA PRO A 154 -6.70 -21.79 0.13
C PRO A 154 -8.13 -21.35 0.45
N THR A 155 -8.71 -20.51 -0.40
CA THR A 155 -10.10 -20.05 -0.25
C THR A 155 -11.07 -20.86 -1.12
N THR A 156 -10.84 -22.16 -1.21
CA THR A 156 -11.74 -23.12 -1.86
C THR A 156 -11.76 -24.41 -1.05
N ASP A 157 -12.91 -25.07 -1.05
CA ASP A 157 -13.05 -26.39 -0.44
C ASP A 157 -12.52 -27.49 -1.39
N ASP A 158 -12.37 -27.18 -2.69
CA ASP A 158 -11.90 -28.09 -3.73
C ASP A 158 -10.41 -27.85 -4.08
N LEU A 159 -9.54 -28.35 -3.21
CA LEU A 159 -8.08 -28.23 -3.38
C LEU A 159 -7.56 -29.03 -4.59
N ALA A 160 -8.26 -30.09 -5.01
CA ALA A 160 -7.81 -30.95 -6.10
C ALA A 160 -7.82 -30.22 -7.45
N HIS A 161 -8.71 -29.24 -7.61
CA HIS A 161 -8.84 -28.43 -8.81
C HIS A 161 -8.17 -27.05 -8.69
N PHE A 162 -7.33 -26.84 -7.68
CA PHE A 162 -6.52 -25.63 -7.54
C PHE A 162 -5.11 -25.89 -8.09
N SER A 163 -4.96 -25.76 -9.41
CA SER A 163 -3.74 -25.97 -10.20
C SER A 163 -2.52 -25.28 -9.58
N GLU A 164 -2.65 -23.97 -9.33
CA GLU A 164 -1.56 -23.14 -8.81
C GLU A 164 -1.08 -23.59 -7.42
N LEU A 165 -2.02 -23.92 -6.53
CA LEU A 165 -1.68 -24.45 -5.20
C LEU A 165 -0.89 -25.74 -5.32
N VAL A 166 -1.26 -26.65 -6.23
CA VAL A 166 -0.55 -27.91 -6.45
C VAL A 166 0.90 -27.64 -6.87
N GLU A 167 1.13 -26.68 -7.76
CA GLU A 167 2.46 -26.32 -8.24
C GLU A 167 3.37 -25.78 -7.14
N VAL A 168 2.84 -24.90 -6.29
CA VAL A 168 3.61 -24.28 -5.19
C VAL A 168 3.62 -25.10 -3.91
N SER A 169 2.73 -26.07 -3.74
CA SER A 169 2.58 -26.86 -2.51
C SER A 169 3.88 -27.56 -2.08
N ASN A 170 4.71 -27.93 -3.06
CA ASN A 170 5.99 -28.59 -2.82
C ASN A 170 7.10 -27.63 -2.37
N LEU A 171 6.90 -26.32 -2.50
CA LEU A 171 7.85 -25.30 -2.03
C LEU A 171 7.77 -25.09 -0.52
N LEU A 172 6.67 -25.48 0.10
CA LEU A 172 6.43 -25.26 1.53
C LEU A 172 6.24 -26.61 2.24
N PRO A 173 6.54 -26.69 3.55
CA PRO A 173 6.19 -27.88 4.31
C PRO A 173 4.68 -28.09 4.28
N LYS A 174 4.20 -29.35 4.25
CA LYS A 174 2.76 -29.65 4.19
C LYS A 174 1.95 -28.98 5.30
N THR A 175 2.56 -28.75 6.46
CA THR A 175 1.96 -28.07 7.62
C THR A 175 1.69 -26.58 7.39
N ALA A 176 2.31 -25.96 6.38
CA ALA A 176 2.09 -24.58 5.96
C ALA A 176 0.76 -24.40 5.21
N ILE A 177 0.18 -25.46 4.64
CA ILE A 177 -1.08 -25.37 3.90
C ILE A 177 -2.23 -25.62 4.88
N LYS A 178 -3.03 -24.58 5.11
CA LYS A 178 -4.13 -24.56 6.08
C LYS A 178 -5.46 -24.66 5.35
N THR A 179 -6.05 -25.84 5.39
CA THR A 179 -7.38 -26.07 4.82
C THR A 179 -8.45 -25.34 5.63
N ARG A 180 -9.56 -24.96 5.00
CA ARG A 180 -10.68 -24.38 5.72
C ARG A 180 -11.20 -25.37 6.78
N PRO A 181 -11.60 -24.87 7.97
CA PRO A 181 -12.16 -25.71 9.01
C PRO A 181 -13.60 -26.13 8.70
N ARG A 182 -14.28 -25.41 7.81
CA ARG A 182 -15.68 -25.61 7.40
C ARG A 182 -15.86 -25.14 5.97
N ALA A 183 -16.81 -25.74 5.25
CA ALA A 183 -17.12 -25.36 3.88
C ALA A 183 -17.74 -23.96 3.80
N PHE A 184 -17.15 -23.08 3.01
CA PHE A 184 -17.58 -21.68 2.85
C PHE A 184 -18.02 -21.35 1.42
N ASP A 185 -17.88 -22.28 0.47
CA ASP A 185 -18.15 -22.01 -0.95
C ASP A 185 -19.61 -21.70 -1.26
N ASN A 186 -20.55 -22.10 -0.38
CA ASN A 186 -21.97 -21.79 -0.51
C ASN A 186 -22.37 -20.39 0.01
N PHE A 187 -21.43 -19.63 0.60
CA PHE A 187 -21.71 -18.29 1.12
C PHE A 187 -21.56 -17.20 0.05
N SER A 188 -22.18 -16.04 0.29
CA SER A 188 -21.93 -14.86 -0.55
C SER A 188 -20.43 -14.52 -0.56
N LEU A 189 -19.91 -14.03 -1.69
CA LEU A 189 -18.48 -13.68 -1.80
C LEU A 189 -18.03 -12.76 -0.66
N SER A 190 -18.85 -11.77 -0.32
CA SER A 190 -18.58 -10.82 0.76
C SER A 190 -18.38 -11.52 2.11
N CYS A 191 -19.23 -12.47 2.46
CA CYS A 191 -19.10 -13.24 3.69
C CYS A 191 -17.92 -14.21 3.62
N ARG A 192 -17.79 -14.95 2.51
CA ARG A 192 -16.74 -15.93 2.28
C ARG A 192 -15.36 -15.30 2.49
N THR A 193 -15.11 -14.15 1.88
CA THR A 193 -13.84 -13.40 1.98
C THR A 193 -13.48 -13.04 3.42
N ILE A 194 -14.46 -12.62 4.21
CA ILE A 194 -14.26 -12.24 5.62
C ILE A 194 -13.94 -13.48 6.47
N LEU A 195 -14.68 -14.57 6.27
CA LEU A 195 -14.48 -15.83 6.99
C LEU A 195 -13.16 -16.52 6.60
N ASP A 196 -12.75 -16.42 5.34
CA ASP A 196 -11.45 -16.91 4.87
C ASP A 196 -10.29 -16.18 5.53
N ALA A 197 -10.34 -14.84 5.55
CA ALA A 197 -9.37 -14.02 6.27
C ALA A 197 -9.31 -14.40 7.76
N ALA A 198 -10.47 -14.55 8.40
CA ALA A 198 -10.55 -14.90 9.81
C ALA A 198 -9.99 -16.30 10.10
N SER A 199 -10.31 -17.27 9.25
CA SER A 199 -9.78 -18.62 9.34
C SER A 199 -8.27 -18.63 9.17
N CYS A 200 -7.76 -17.92 8.16
CA CYS A 200 -6.33 -17.84 7.90
C CYS A 200 -5.57 -17.23 9.07
N LEU A 201 -6.06 -16.11 9.62
CA LEU A 201 -5.48 -15.45 10.79
C LEU A 201 -5.45 -16.38 12.02
N SER A 202 -6.56 -17.05 12.33
CA SER A 202 -6.65 -17.95 13.48
C SER A 202 -5.74 -19.17 13.34
N GLN A 203 -5.69 -19.79 12.15
CA GLN A 203 -4.85 -20.96 11.89
C GLN A 203 -3.35 -20.64 11.80
N SER A 204 -2.98 -19.45 11.33
CA SER A 204 -1.58 -19.00 11.22
C SER A 204 -0.98 -18.56 12.56
N SER A 205 -1.81 -18.30 13.57
CA SER A 205 -1.41 -17.78 14.88
C SER A 205 -1.48 -18.80 16.02
N SER A 206 -2.28 -19.88 15.87
CA SER A 206 -2.62 -20.82 16.95
C SER A 206 -1.43 -21.49 17.65
N GLY A 207 -0.31 -21.69 16.95
CA GLY A 207 0.90 -22.33 17.48
C GLY A 207 2.00 -21.36 17.97
N ILE A 208 1.80 -20.05 17.84
CA ILE A 208 2.86 -19.04 18.04
C ILE A 208 2.39 -17.85 18.88
N LEU A 209 1.39 -18.04 19.74
CA LEU A 209 0.75 -17.02 20.58
C LEU A 209 1.76 -16.32 21.50
N SER A 210 2.34 -15.23 21.01
CA SER A 210 3.31 -14.39 21.69
C SER A 210 3.18 -12.95 21.20
N GLU A 211 3.39 -12.00 22.10
CA GLU A 211 3.38 -10.57 21.77
C GLU A 211 4.63 -10.15 20.96
N TYR A 212 5.63 -11.03 20.86
CA TYR A 212 6.85 -10.84 20.09
C TYR A 212 6.83 -11.52 18.72
N ASN A 213 5.78 -12.29 18.43
CA ASN A 213 5.58 -12.91 17.13
C ASN A 213 4.51 -12.14 16.37
N TYR A 214 4.73 -11.91 15.09
CA TYR A 214 3.84 -11.14 14.24
C TYR A 214 3.31 -11.97 13.09
N VAL A 215 2.08 -11.66 12.69
CA VAL A 215 1.39 -12.26 11.55
C VAL A 215 1.08 -11.14 10.55
N ILE A 216 1.39 -11.39 9.28
CA ILE A 216 1.09 -10.49 8.17
C ILE A 216 0.05 -11.20 7.30
N LEU A 217 -1.16 -10.64 7.22
CA LEU A 217 -2.19 -11.15 6.32
C LEU A 217 -1.98 -10.59 4.91
N LEU A 218 -1.78 -11.46 3.93
CA LEU A 218 -1.58 -11.11 2.52
C LEU A 218 -2.69 -11.70 1.64
N GLU A 219 -2.89 -11.06 0.50
CA GLU A 219 -3.64 -11.61 -0.63
C GLU A 219 -2.62 -12.07 -1.69
N ASP A 220 -3.01 -12.99 -2.58
CA ASP A 220 -2.12 -13.64 -3.56
C ASP A 220 -1.52 -12.70 -4.61
N ASP A 221 -2.14 -11.53 -4.82
CA ASP A 221 -1.77 -10.51 -5.81
C ASP A 221 -0.86 -9.40 -5.25
N LEU A 222 -0.33 -9.58 -4.03
CA LEU A 222 0.65 -8.69 -3.42
C LEU A 222 2.07 -9.24 -3.55
N MET A 223 2.94 -8.48 -4.23
CA MET A 223 4.37 -8.77 -4.34
C MET A 223 5.15 -8.10 -3.23
N ALA A 224 6.14 -8.79 -2.67
CA ALA A 224 7.06 -8.23 -1.69
C ALA A 224 8.14 -7.35 -2.36
N ASN A 225 8.49 -6.26 -1.68
CA ASN A 225 9.67 -5.48 -2.03
C ASN A 225 10.96 -6.23 -1.63
N GLU A 226 12.04 -6.06 -2.38
CA GLU A 226 13.36 -6.65 -2.08
C GLU A 226 13.88 -6.32 -0.67
N TYR A 227 13.51 -5.15 -0.11
CA TYR A 227 13.90 -4.74 1.25
C TYR A 227 12.83 -5.02 2.31
N LEU A 228 11.82 -5.86 2.02
CA LEU A 228 10.67 -6.11 2.91
C LEU A 228 11.11 -6.47 4.33
N LEU A 229 11.97 -7.48 4.48
CA LEU A 229 12.36 -8.00 5.80
C LEU A 229 13.19 -6.98 6.58
N ASN A 230 14.05 -6.21 5.90
CA ASN A 230 14.81 -5.12 6.52
C ASN A 230 13.93 -4.01 7.07
N ARG A 231 12.88 -3.66 6.32
CA ARG A 231 11.90 -2.68 6.79
C ARG A 231 11.05 -3.23 7.92
N LEU A 232 10.62 -4.50 7.84
CA LEU A 232 9.91 -5.17 8.92
C LEU A 232 10.74 -5.21 10.21
N TRP A 233 12.05 -5.47 10.12
CA TRP A 233 12.95 -5.40 11.28
C TRP A 233 12.93 -4.01 11.91
N GLY A 234 13.09 -2.95 11.11
CA GLY A 234 13.02 -1.57 11.58
C GLY A 234 11.67 -1.22 12.22
N ILE A 235 10.56 -1.70 11.65
CA ILE A 235 9.22 -1.53 12.24
C ILE A 235 9.12 -2.23 13.59
N VAL A 236 9.60 -3.48 13.70
CA VAL A 236 9.58 -4.22 14.96
C VAL A 236 10.47 -3.55 16.00
N LEU A 237 11.67 -3.10 15.65
CA LEU A 237 12.54 -2.31 16.54
C LEU A 237 11.80 -1.07 17.08
N GLN A 238 11.16 -0.29 16.21
CA GLN A 238 10.39 0.89 16.63
C GLN A 238 9.23 0.54 17.58
N LEU A 239 8.48 -0.53 17.27
CA LEU A 239 7.41 -1.03 18.13
C LEU A 239 7.95 -1.50 19.50
N ARG A 240 9.16 -2.05 19.55
CA ARG A 240 9.81 -2.52 20.78
C ARG A 240 10.37 -1.37 21.62
N HIS A 241 11.03 -0.39 21.01
CA HIS A 241 11.55 0.78 21.73
C HIS A 241 10.45 1.66 22.32
N HIS A 242 9.31 1.79 21.64
CA HIS A 242 8.14 2.48 22.21
C HIS A 242 7.55 1.78 23.44
N ARG A 243 7.91 0.53 23.69
CA ARG A 243 7.55 -0.21 24.91
C ARG A 243 8.42 0.16 26.12
N HIS A 244 9.54 0.87 25.90
CA HIS A 244 10.44 1.34 26.95
C HIS A 244 10.33 2.87 27.09
N PRO A 245 9.69 3.39 28.15
CA PRO A 245 9.23 4.79 28.24
C PRO A 245 10.35 5.85 28.44
N ASN A 246 11.63 5.47 28.37
CA ASN A 246 12.74 6.40 28.65
C ASN A 246 13.17 7.25 27.45
N LEU A 247 12.59 7.05 26.26
CA LEU A 247 12.84 7.88 25.07
C LEU A 247 11.63 8.77 24.77
N THR A 248 11.68 9.98 25.33
CA THR A 248 10.69 11.04 25.19
C THR A 248 10.67 11.63 23.78
N VAL A 249 9.97 10.98 22.86
CA VAL A 249 9.55 11.64 21.60
C VAL A 249 8.33 12.52 21.93
N PRO A 250 8.42 13.87 21.85
CA PRO A 250 7.49 14.76 22.55
C PRO A 250 6.05 14.85 22.02
N ASN A 251 5.71 14.17 20.91
CA ASN A 251 4.44 14.43 20.20
C ASN A 251 3.45 13.25 20.15
N LEU A 252 3.68 12.17 20.91
CA LEU A 252 2.88 10.93 20.82
C LEU A 252 2.24 10.52 22.16
N ARG A 253 1.75 11.49 22.93
CA ARG A 253 0.96 11.22 24.15
C ARG A 253 -0.48 10.83 23.77
N GLY A 254 -0.77 9.54 23.74
CA GLY A 254 -2.14 9.03 23.62
C GLY A 254 -2.28 7.59 23.14
N ALA A 255 -1.23 6.99 22.62
CA ALA A 255 -1.25 5.61 22.18
C ALA A 255 -0.96 4.65 23.34
N SER A 256 -1.94 3.80 23.65
CA SER A 256 -1.81 2.71 24.62
C SER A 256 -0.65 1.78 24.25
N GLU A 257 0.17 1.47 25.24
CA GLU A 257 1.54 0.94 25.15
C GLU A 257 1.73 -0.49 24.61
N ASN A 258 0.72 -1.19 24.09
CA ASN A 258 0.86 -2.65 24.02
C ASN A 258 0.48 -3.40 22.75
N ASN A 259 -0.23 -2.81 21.79
CA ASN A 259 -0.76 -3.61 20.68
C ASN A 259 -1.07 -2.68 19.51
N ASN A 260 -0.13 -2.44 18.60
CA ASN A 260 -0.39 -1.54 17.47
C ASN A 260 -0.38 -2.33 16.15
N ALA A 261 -1.40 -2.10 15.32
CA ALA A 261 -1.48 -2.67 13.99
C ALA A 261 -0.76 -1.74 13.00
N VAL A 262 -0.06 -2.32 12.02
CA VAL A 262 0.67 -1.55 11.00
C VAL A 262 0.22 -1.98 9.62
N HIS A 263 -0.22 -1.03 8.79
CA HIS A 263 -0.48 -1.31 7.38
C HIS A 263 0.83 -1.29 6.61
N LEU A 264 1.09 -2.34 5.85
CA LEU A 264 2.28 -2.50 5.01
C LEU A 264 1.97 -2.29 3.52
N TYR A 265 0.72 -1.97 3.21
CA TYR A 265 0.26 -1.60 1.88
C TYR A 265 -0.87 -0.58 2.02
N THR A 266 -0.87 0.42 1.14
CA THR A 266 -1.98 1.36 0.99
C THR A 266 -2.04 1.72 -0.48
N PRO A 267 -3.12 1.40 -1.21
CA PRO A 267 -3.25 1.76 -2.62
C PRO A 267 -3.02 3.26 -2.78
N HIS A 268 -2.28 3.69 -3.80
CA HIS A 268 -2.00 5.10 -4.01
C HIS A 268 -3.29 5.90 -4.26
N SER A 269 -4.29 5.30 -4.91
CA SER A 269 -5.64 5.85 -5.08
C SER A 269 -6.40 6.11 -3.76
N SER A 270 -5.97 5.48 -2.67
CA SER A 270 -6.56 5.63 -1.33
C SER A 270 -5.81 6.62 -0.45
N LEU A 271 -4.64 7.09 -0.88
CA LEU A 271 -3.96 8.28 -0.34
C LEU A 271 -4.69 9.53 -0.84
N ASN A 272 -5.97 9.65 -0.46
CA ASN A 272 -6.77 10.83 -0.77
C ASN A 272 -6.31 11.97 0.13
N TYR A 273 -5.31 12.74 -0.32
CA TYR A 273 -4.93 13.98 0.35
C TYR A 273 -6.00 15.05 0.10
N SER A 274 -7.05 15.02 0.91
CA SER A 274 -8.13 15.99 0.83
C SER A 274 -7.59 17.38 1.14
N ILE A 275 -8.14 18.42 0.48
CA ILE A 275 -7.88 19.83 0.83
C ILE A 275 -8.25 20.12 2.30
N ARG A 276 -9.07 19.25 2.91
CA ARG A 276 -9.49 19.35 4.31
C ARG A 276 -8.45 18.88 5.32
N ASP A 277 -7.38 18.20 4.91
CA ASP A 277 -6.33 17.80 5.84
C ASP A 277 -5.49 19.03 6.21
N SER A 278 -5.33 19.31 7.50
CA SER A 278 -4.62 20.51 7.98
C SER A 278 -3.14 20.50 7.58
N SER A 279 -2.52 19.33 7.56
CA SER A 279 -1.16 19.11 7.02
C SER A 279 -1.09 19.40 5.52
N SER A 280 -2.11 19.00 4.76
CA SER A 280 -2.24 19.31 3.34
C SER A 280 -2.31 20.81 3.05
N PHE A 281 -2.99 21.58 3.91
CA PHE A 281 -3.15 23.02 3.68
C PHE A 281 -1.83 23.76 3.91
N ALA A 282 -1.12 23.40 4.99
CA ALA A 282 0.20 23.93 5.27
C ALA A 282 1.22 23.56 4.17
N GLU A 283 1.19 22.32 3.71
CA GLU A 283 2.01 21.82 2.60
C GLU A 283 1.71 22.57 1.29
N LEU A 284 0.43 22.71 0.93
CA LEU A 284 -0.01 23.45 -0.24
C LEU A 284 0.49 24.89 -0.19
N ILE A 285 0.38 25.56 0.96
CA ILE A 285 0.90 26.91 1.17
C ILE A 285 2.42 26.93 0.96
N LEU A 286 3.16 26.00 1.57
CA LEU A 286 4.63 25.98 1.51
C LEU A 286 5.14 25.77 0.08
N ILE A 287 4.57 24.81 -0.65
CA ILE A 287 4.92 24.55 -2.05
C ILE A 287 4.55 25.75 -2.92
N SER A 288 3.40 26.38 -2.66
CA SER A 288 2.96 27.58 -3.39
C SER A 288 3.87 28.77 -3.12
N ILE A 289 4.35 28.95 -1.89
CA ILE A 289 5.33 29.98 -1.53
C ILE A 289 6.66 29.71 -2.24
N ALA A 290 7.14 28.47 -2.25
CA ALA A 290 8.38 28.11 -2.95
C ALA A 290 8.30 28.41 -4.45
N LEU A 291 7.21 28.01 -5.11
CA LEU A 291 6.96 28.32 -6.51
C LEU A 291 6.87 29.83 -6.75
N MET A 292 6.17 30.54 -5.87
CA MET A 292 6.06 32.00 -5.90
C MET A 292 7.44 32.65 -5.79
N ILE A 293 8.32 32.20 -4.88
CA ILE A 293 9.70 32.70 -4.75
C ILE A 293 10.50 32.46 -6.04
N ILE A 294 10.39 31.28 -6.66
CA ILE A 294 11.05 30.98 -7.94
C ILE A 294 10.58 31.94 -9.03
N LEU A 295 9.27 32.15 -9.16
CA LEU A 295 8.70 33.11 -10.12
C LEU A 295 9.15 34.54 -9.81
N PHE A 296 9.23 34.91 -8.54
CA PHE A 296 9.78 36.20 -8.13
C PHE A 296 11.25 36.32 -8.54
N ILE A 297 12.11 35.35 -8.27
CA ILE A 297 13.54 35.41 -8.65
C ILE A 297 13.69 35.55 -10.18
N LEU A 298 12.93 34.79 -10.95
CA LEU A 298 13.03 34.78 -12.41
C LEU A 298 12.47 36.06 -13.06
N TYR A 299 11.44 36.66 -12.47
CA TYR A 299 10.70 37.77 -13.10
C TYR A 299 10.69 39.08 -12.27
N LEU A 300 11.44 39.16 -11.16
CA LEU A 300 11.49 40.29 -10.22
C LEU A 300 11.72 41.62 -10.95
N LYS A 301 12.66 41.59 -11.90
CA LYS A 301 13.16 42.75 -12.65
C LYS A 301 12.14 43.30 -13.63
N GLN A 302 11.19 42.48 -14.09
CA GLN A 302 10.19 42.88 -15.09
C GLN A 302 8.90 43.38 -14.45
N TRP A 303 8.58 42.92 -13.22
CA TRP A 303 7.22 43.05 -12.68
C TRP A 303 7.13 43.90 -11.41
N CYS A 304 8.23 44.10 -10.69
CA CYS A 304 8.24 44.97 -9.51
C CYS A 304 8.38 46.44 -9.92
N ARG A 305 7.48 47.31 -9.43
CA ARG A 305 7.60 48.76 -9.60
C ARG A 305 8.22 49.38 -8.37
N SER A 306 9.30 50.13 -8.55
CA SER A 306 9.80 51.00 -7.48
C SER A 306 8.71 52.01 -7.11
N PHE A 307 8.41 52.11 -5.80
CA PHE A 307 7.56 53.15 -5.18
C PHE A 307 6.02 53.01 -5.26
N ASP A 308 5.46 51.85 -5.65
CA ASP A 308 4.00 51.61 -5.57
C ASP A 308 3.67 50.37 -4.72
N PHE A 309 3.45 50.58 -3.42
CA PHE A 309 3.18 49.51 -2.45
C PHE A 309 1.89 48.75 -2.77
N SER A 310 0.82 49.46 -3.12
CA SER A 310 -0.49 48.85 -3.42
C SER A 310 -0.42 47.96 -4.67
N TYR A 311 0.30 48.41 -5.71
CA TYR A 311 0.54 47.61 -6.91
C TYR A 311 1.36 46.35 -6.60
N ASN A 312 2.45 46.48 -5.84
CA ASN A 312 3.32 45.36 -5.49
C ASN A 312 2.60 44.36 -4.56
N ALA A 313 1.79 44.83 -3.61
CA ALA A 313 0.98 43.97 -2.74
C ALA A 313 -0.07 43.18 -3.53
N LEU A 314 -0.77 43.83 -4.46
CA LEU A 314 -1.74 43.16 -5.33
C LEU A 314 -1.06 42.14 -6.26
N PHE A 315 0.12 42.48 -6.79
CA PHE A 315 0.91 41.59 -7.63
C PHE A 315 1.34 40.32 -6.87
N VAL A 316 1.86 40.47 -5.64
CA VAL A 316 2.22 39.33 -4.76
C VAL A 316 1.01 38.44 -4.49
N LEU A 317 -0.14 39.03 -4.14
CA LEU A 317 -1.36 38.29 -3.84
C LEU A 317 -1.87 37.50 -5.06
N CYS A 318 -1.94 38.13 -6.24
CA CYS A 318 -2.38 37.45 -7.45
C CYS A 318 -1.43 36.32 -7.87
N THR A 319 -0.11 36.54 -7.71
CA THR A 319 0.90 35.53 -8.01
C THR A 319 0.78 34.34 -7.06
N PHE A 320 0.57 34.60 -5.76
CA PHE A 320 0.33 33.55 -4.77
C PHE A 320 -0.91 32.71 -5.09
N ILE A 321 -2.04 33.34 -5.41
CA ILE A 321 -3.28 32.64 -5.77
C ILE A 321 -3.09 31.75 -7.01
N ILE A 322 -2.36 32.25 -8.01
CA ILE A 322 -2.05 31.47 -9.22
C ILE A 322 -1.10 30.31 -8.90
N CYS A 323 -0.12 30.49 -8.03
CA CYS A 323 0.74 29.40 -7.57
C CYS A 323 -0.07 28.32 -6.84
N VAL A 324 -0.97 28.71 -5.94
CA VAL A 324 -1.89 27.78 -5.25
C VAL A 324 -2.74 27.01 -6.26
N PHE A 325 -3.21 27.66 -7.31
CA PHE A 325 -3.99 27.01 -8.37
C PHE A 325 -3.17 26.04 -9.22
N ILE A 326 -1.96 26.43 -9.63
CA ILE A 326 -1.02 25.59 -10.39
C ILE A 326 -0.61 24.36 -9.56
N VAL A 327 -0.23 24.58 -8.29
CA VAL A 327 0.13 23.50 -7.37
C VAL A 327 -1.09 22.62 -7.11
N GLY A 328 -2.29 23.18 -6.92
CA GLY A 328 -3.51 22.41 -6.72
C GLY A 328 -3.89 21.52 -7.90
N LEU A 329 -3.74 22.00 -9.13
CA LEU A 329 -4.15 21.26 -10.35
C LEU A 329 -3.10 20.27 -10.87
N ILE A 330 -1.82 20.66 -10.87
CA ILE A 330 -0.76 19.90 -11.55
C ILE A 330 0.29 19.42 -10.55
N GLY A 331 0.63 20.24 -9.57
CA GLY A 331 1.82 20.05 -8.74
C GLY A 331 1.61 19.07 -7.59
N ARG A 332 0.50 19.16 -6.86
CA ARG A 332 0.37 18.57 -5.53
C ARG A 332 0.33 17.05 -5.57
N ALA A 333 -0.55 16.46 -6.38
CA ALA A 333 -0.64 15.00 -6.48
C ALA A 333 0.66 14.39 -7.03
N ASN A 334 1.24 14.99 -8.07
CA ASN A 334 2.47 14.51 -8.69
C ASN A 334 3.71 14.71 -7.81
N LEU A 335 3.78 15.80 -7.05
CA LEU A 335 4.87 16.09 -6.13
C LEU A 335 4.76 15.22 -4.88
N LEU A 336 3.56 15.02 -4.33
CA LEU A 336 3.32 14.05 -3.27
C LEU A 336 3.65 12.63 -3.74
N TYR A 337 3.23 12.25 -4.94
CA TYR A 337 3.60 10.98 -5.55
C TYR A 337 5.12 10.82 -5.65
N GLY A 338 5.81 11.82 -6.21
CA GLY A 338 7.27 11.84 -6.30
C GLY A 338 7.93 11.81 -4.93
N TRP A 339 7.38 12.53 -3.96
CA TRP A 339 7.85 12.60 -2.58
C TRP A 339 7.70 11.26 -1.87
N HIS A 340 6.55 10.57 -2.01
CA HIS A 340 6.35 9.22 -1.48
C HIS A 340 7.21 8.16 -2.17
N LYS A 341 7.43 8.30 -3.48
CA LYS A 341 8.33 7.43 -4.24
C LYS A 341 9.80 7.63 -3.88
N LEU A 342 10.18 8.85 -3.51
CA LEU A 342 11.54 9.21 -3.09
C LEU A 342 11.78 8.86 -1.62
N LEU A 343 10.77 9.06 -0.77
CA LEU A 343 10.78 8.74 0.65
C LEU A 343 10.15 7.38 0.92
N ARG A 344 10.60 6.33 0.21
CA ARG A 344 10.16 4.92 0.33
C ARG A 344 10.12 4.36 1.76
N ASP A 345 10.55 5.15 2.73
CA ASP A 345 11.01 4.81 4.06
C ASP A 345 10.17 5.46 5.16
N GLN A 346 9.27 6.40 4.83
CA GLN A 346 8.53 7.15 5.85
C GLN A 346 7.17 6.53 6.15
N ALA A 347 6.98 6.21 7.43
CA ALA A 347 5.70 5.84 7.99
C ALA A 347 4.73 7.03 7.87
N LEU A 348 3.56 6.78 7.28
CA LEU A 348 2.47 7.75 7.26
C LEU A 348 1.57 7.48 8.46
N LEU A 349 1.19 8.53 9.20
CA LEU A 349 0.06 8.43 10.11
C LEU A 349 -1.22 8.51 9.25
N PRO A 350 -2.04 7.45 9.16
CA PRO A 350 -3.34 7.57 8.53
C PRO A 350 -4.23 8.45 9.42
N ASN A 351 -4.43 9.71 9.04
CA ASN A 351 -5.29 10.65 9.78
C ASN A 351 -6.76 10.21 9.84
N ASN A 352 -7.16 9.26 9.00
CA ASN A 352 -8.35 8.44 9.15
C ASN A 352 -8.08 7.16 8.35
N PRO A 353 -7.91 5.98 8.97
CA PRO A 353 -8.02 4.73 8.24
C PRO A 353 -9.45 4.65 7.72
N SER A 354 -9.67 5.07 6.48
CA SER A 354 -11.01 5.05 5.90
C SER A 354 -11.46 3.59 5.81
N SER A 355 -12.72 3.33 6.12
CA SER A 355 -13.36 2.01 6.14
C SER A 355 -13.35 1.27 4.80
N ASP A 356 -12.72 1.83 3.77
CA ASP A 356 -12.77 1.38 2.38
C ASP A 356 -11.38 0.90 1.87
N GLN A 357 -10.33 1.02 2.69
CA GLN A 357 -9.01 0.50 2.33
C GLN A 357 -8.99 -1.05 2.31
N PRO A 358 -8.34 -1.69 1.33
CA PRO A 358 -8.19 -3.15 1.33
C PRO A 358 -7.37 -3.57 2.56
N VAL A 359 -7.88 -4.52 3.34
CA VAL A 359 -7.22 -5.04 4.56
C VAL A 359 -6.15 -6.09 4.22
N ALA A 360 -5.43 -5.84 3.14
CA ALA A 360 -4.32 -6.66 2.71
C ALA A 360 -3.02 -6.02 3.24
N ALA A 361 -2.05 -6.87 3.59
CA ALA A 361 -0.77 -6.51 4.20
C ALA A 361 -0.90 -5.79 5.56
N LEU A 362 -1.69 -6.35 6.49
CA LEU A 362 -1.76 -5.88 7.87
C LEU A 362 -0.81 -6.66 8.77
N LEU A 363 0.12 -5.98 9.44
CA LEU A 363 0.99 -6.53 10.48
C LEU A 363 0.29 -6.46 11.83
N LEU A 364 0.11 -7.62 12.47
CA LEU A 364 -0.51 -7.78 13.78
C LEU A 364 0.39 -8.63 14.67
N SER A 365 0.37 -8.41 15.98
CA SER A 365 0.92 -9.43 16.90
C SER A 365 0.08 -10.71 16.79
N SER A 366 0.70 -11.87 16.96
CA SER A 366 0.04 -13.17 16.80
C SER A 366 -1.17 -13.33 17.74
N LYS A 367 -1.12 -12.73 18.93
CA LYS A 367 -2.21 -12.69 19.91
C LYS A 367 -3.42 -11.90 19.39
N ILE A 368 -3.18 -10.73 18.79
CA ILE A 368 -4.25 -9.91 18.20
C ILE A 368 -4.80 -10.58 16.94
N ALA A 369 -3.94 -11.13 16.09
CA ALA A 369 -4.33 -11.87 14.89
C ALA A 369 -5.25 -13.05 15.23
N HIS A 370 -4.89 -13.82 16.26
CA HIS A 370 -5.71 -14.92 16.75
C HIS A 370 -7.06 -14.43 17.28
N GLY A 371 -7.05 -13.38 18.11
CA GLY A 371 -8.27 -12.79 18.67
C GLY A 371 -9.21 -12.25 17.58
N LEU A 372 -8.66 -11.55 16.59
CA LEU A 372 -9.40 -11.01 15.44
C LEU A 372 -10.04 -12.14 14.62
N GLY A 373 -9.26 -13.18 14.31
CA GLY A 373 -9.77 -14.35 13.57
C GLY A 373 -10.90 -15.05 14.32
N SER A 374 -10.72 -15.29 15.62
CA SER A 374 -11.74 -15.92 16.47
C SER A 374 -12.99 -15.05 16.63
N PHE A 375 -12.83 -13.73 16.77
CA PHE A 375 -13.95 -12.79 16.86
C PHE A 375 -14.79 -12.77 15.58
N ILE A 376 -14.16 -12.65 14.41
CA ILE A 376 -14.88 -12.61 13.14
C ILE A 376 -15.66 -13.91 12.89
N GLN A 377 -15.11 -15.05 13.32
CA GLN A 377 -15.79 -16.35 13.22
C GLN A 377 -17.06 -16.47 14.09
N THR A 378 -17.30 -15.57 15.04
CA THR A 378 -18.54 -15.56 15.83
C THR A 378 -19.74 -14.97 15.09
N PHE A 379 -19.49 -14.21 14.01
CA PHE A 379 -20.54 -13.60 13.22
C PHE A 379 -21.12 -14.56 12.18
N ASN A 380 -22.41 -14.42 11.93
CA ASN A 380 -23.10 -15.11 10.84
C ASN A 380 -23.11 -14.25 9.58
N CYS A 381 -23.15 -14.89 8.39
CA CYS A 381 -23.17 -14.17 7.10
C CYS A 381 -24.31 -13.14 6.98
N LEU A 382 -25.45 -13.37 7.62
CA LEU A 382 -26.58 -12.43 7.66
C LEU A 382 -26.21 -11.10 8.34
N GLN A 383 -25.28 -11.12 9.30
CA GLN A 383 -24.83 -9.94 10.03
C GLN A 383 -23.82 -9.10 9.22
N PHE A 384 -23.15 -9.70 8.23
CA PHE A 384 -22.23 -8.99 7.32
C PHE A 384 -22.94 -8.29 6.16
N SER A 385 -24.24 -8.52 5.97
CA SER A 385 -25.02 -7.89 4.90
C SER A 385 -26.47 -7.60 5.35
N PRO A 386 -26.67 -6.77 6.40
CA PRO A 386 -27.99 -6.63 7.04
C PRO A 386 -29.07 -6.00 6.13
N LEU A 387 -28.71 -5.41 4.99
CA LEU A 387 -29.65 -4.70 4.08
C LEU A 387 -29.26 -4.81 2.61
N GLY A 388 -28.61 -5.91 2.20
CA GLY A 388 -28.13 -6.11 0.83
C GLY A 388 -26.94 -5.24 0.42
N LYS A 389 -26.39 -4.43 1.35
CA LYS A 389 -25.11 -3.75 1.21
C LYS A 389 -24.06 -4.51 2.01
N PRO A 390 -22.99 -5.03 1.38
CA PRO A 390 -21.94 -5.73 2.11
C PRO A 390 -21.23 -4.75 3.06
N LEU A 391 -21.05 -5.14 4.32
CA LEU A 391 -20.12 -4.44 5.20
C LEU A 391 -18.70 -4.60 4.63
N PRO A 392 -17.94 -3.52 4.44
CA PRO A 392 -16.57 -3.66 3.98
C PRO A 392 -15.71 -4.38 5.03
N LYS A 393 -14.89 -5.36 4.60
CA LYS A 393 -13.95 -6.16 5.42
C LYS A 393 -13.13 -5.29 6.37
N SER A 394 -12.67 -4.15 5.88
CA SER A 394 -11.96 -3.09 6.59
C SER A 394 -12.69 -2.57 7.80
N ARG A 395 -13.97 -2.25 7.68
CA ARG A 395 -14.74 -1.72 8.80
C ARG A 395 -14.78 -2.68 9.98
N ILE A 396 -15.02 -3.97 9.72
CA ILE A 396 -15.10 -5.00 10.77
C ILE A 396 -13.75 -5.15 11.49
N ILE A 397 -12.66 -5.13 10.73
CA ILE A 397 -11.31 -5.24 11.29
C ILE A 397 -10.96 -3.98 12.10
N TYR A 398 -11.23 -2.79 11.57
CA TYR A 398 -11.01 -1.53 12.30
C TYR A 398 -11.87 -1.42 13.56
N ASP A 399 -13.14 -1.83 13.51
CA ASP A 399 -14.03 -1.83 14.67
C ASP A 399 -13.48 -2.76 15.77
N PHE A 400 -13.00 -3.96 15.40
CA PHE A 400 -12.34 -4.86 16.35
C PHE A 400 -11.08 -4.24 16.97
N LEU A 401 -10.20 -3.71 16.12
CA LEU A 401 -8.96 -3.07 16.53
C LEU A 401 -9.21 -1.89 17.48
N PHE A 402 -10.21 -1.06 17.17
CA PHE A 402 -10.64 0.05 18.02
C PHE A 402 -11.17 -0.44 19.38
N MET A 403 -12.05 -1.44 19.40
CA MET A 403 -12.59 -2.01 20.64
C MET A 403 -11.48 -2.61 21.53
N HIS A 404 -10.44 -3.16 20.93
CA HIS A 404 -9.31 -3.78 21.64
C HIS A 404 -8.16 -2.82 21.93
N GLN A 405 -8.39 -1.49 21.78
CA GLN A 405 -7.38 -0.45 21.98
C GLN A 405 -6.09 -0.70 21.20
N CYS A 406 -6.24 -1.25 20.00
CA CYS A 406 -5.16 -1.52 19.05
C CYS A 406 -5.29 -0.60 17.85
N PRO A 407 -5.02 0.72 17.99
CA PRO A 407 -5.13 1.62 16.85
C PRO A 407 -4.13 1.22 15.77
N VAL A 408 -4.52 1.45 14.52
CA VAL A 408 -3.55 1.45 13.43
C VAL A 408 -2.61 2.64 13.63
N TRP A 409 -1.32 2.34 13.79
CA TRP A 409 -0.32 3.34 14.15
C TRP A 409 0.36 3.97 12.94
N PHE A 410 0.72 3.14 11.97
CA PHE A 410 1.53 3.54 10.83
C PHE A 410 1.08 2.82 9.56
N ALA A 411 1.21 3.51 8.43
CA ALA A 411 1.11 2.96 7.09
C ALA A 411 2.46 3.07 6.39
N PHE A 412 2.99 1.95 5.89
CA PHE A 412 4.16 1.88 5.04
C PHE A 412 3.68 1.49 3.63
N PRO A 413 3.39 2.46 2.76
CA PRO A 413 2.61 2.20 1.54
C PRO A 413 3.32 1.28 0.52
N ASN A 414 4.64 1.13 0.60
CA ASN A 414 5.47 0.58 -0.49
C ASN A 414 6.20 -0.75 -0.13
N LEU A 415 5.82 -1.44 0.94
CA LEU A 415 6.44 -2.73 1.29
C LEU A 415 5.88 -3.89 0.48
N PHE A 416 4.63 -3.76 0.07
CA PHE A 416 4.00 -4.62 -0.91
C PHE A 416 3.48 -3.80 -2.08
N GLU A 417 3.43 -4.43 -3.24
CA GLU A 417 2.91 -3.84 -4.45
C GLU A 417 1.80 -4.73 -5.02
N HIS A 418 0.65 -4.13 -5.29
CA HIS A 418 -0.46 -4.84 -5.92
C HIS A 418 -0.21 -4.93 -7.43
N ARG A 419 -0.15 -6.14 -7.95
CA ARG A 419 0.16 -6.39 -9.37
C ARG A 419 -0.98 -7.08 -10.14
N GLY A 420 -2.04 -7.49 -9.46
CA GLY A 420 -3.14 -8.20 -10.08
C GLY A 420 -4.01 -7.32 -10.98
N LEU A 421 -4.18 -7.70 -12.25
CA LEU A 421 -5.20 -7.14 -13.14
C LEU A 421 -6.61 -7.53 -12.68
N TYR A 422 -6.71 -8.71 -12.07
CA TYR A 422 -7.95 -9.30 -11.58
C TYR A 422 -7.88 -9.36 -10.06
N SER A 423 -8.89 -8.86 -9.37
CA SER A 423 -9.06 -9.06 -7.92
C SER A 423 -10.37 -9.81 -7.69
N VAL A 424 -10.28 -11.07 -7.23
CA VAL A 424 -11.45 -11.91 -6.92
C VAL A 424 -12.42 -11.19 -5.98
N TYR A 425 -11.86 -10.47 -4.99
CA TYR A 425 -12.60 -9.82 -3.92
C TYR A 425 -13.25 -8.48 -4.31
N LYS A 426 -12.98 -7.96 -5.52
CA LYS A 426 -13.50 -6.67 -6.00
C LYS A 426 -14.31 -6.75 -7.28
N HIS A 427 -14.61 -7.95 -7.79
CA HIS A 427 -15.48 -8.19 -8.96
C HIS A 427 -15.22 -7.23 -10.14
N GLY A 428 -13.96 -7.11 -10.57
CA GLY A 428 -13.62 -6.24 -11.70
C GLY A 428 -12.20 -6.43 -12.21
N ILE A 429 -11.95 -5.85 -13.39
CA ILE A 429 -10.62 -5.60 -13.94
C ILE A 429 -10.13 -4.31 -13.27
N TRP A 430 -9.09 -4.44 -12.46
CA TRP A 430 -8.44 -3.32 -11.80
C TRP A 430 -7.09 -3.12 -12.47
N ASP A 431 -6.92 -1.99 -13.13
CA ASP A 431 -5.64 -1.64 -13.73
C ASP A 431 -4.63 -1.39 -12.60
N PRO A 432 -3.54 -2.18 -12.51
CA PRO A 432 -2.50 -1.95 -11.51
C PRO A 432 -1.87 -0.55 -11.67
N SER A 433 -1.85 0.04 -12.86
CA SER A 433 -1.33 1.40 -13.10
C SER A 433 -2.25 2.53 -12.60
N VAL A 434 -3.51 2.22 -12.26
CA VAL A 434 -4.45 3.16 -11.61
C VAL A 434 -4.34 3.08 -10.07
N LEU A 435 -3.64 2.04 -9.57
CA LEU A 435 -3.37 1.81 -8.15
C LEU A 435 -1.91 2.16 -7.77
N GLU A 436 -1.03 2.34 -8.76
CA GLU A 436 0.35 2.88 -8.68
C GLU A 436 0.40 4.39 -8.42
#